data_AF-A0A940R3Z5-F1
#
_entry.id   AF-A0A940R3Z5-F1
#
_cell.length_a   1.000
_cell.length_b   1.000
_cell.length_c   1.000
_cell.angle_alpha   90.00
_cell.angle_beta   90.00
_cell.angle_gamma   90.00
#
_symmetry.space_group_name_H-M   'P 1'
#
loop_
_entity.id
_entity.type
_entity.pdbx_description
1 polymer ?
#
loop_
_entity_poly.entity_id
_entity_poly.type
_entity_poly.pdbx_seq_one_letter_code
_entity_poly.pdbx_strand_id
1 'polypeptide(L)'
;MILTYFKATLRNARRHFTFTVINILGLSIGISAAIVIFLLVQHEFSFDQSAKDRERVYRVVMNMKFNGNDGYSAATPAPIGTSVKTELRGIEASVPRMQFQGDATATVQLQRPNTSQPTIFKKQPGVIFTSPDYFSIQSNNWINGNATACLGKPFQVVLTEARAQQYFPGMATVDIVGKTIRYNDDFDCLVSGIVSDGDERSSMSAEEFISFATIAATNMQNDFMMNAWNDWMAYSQVYVKLDQNVGASSVEAELNQLYAKRNPNAQKDNANFIHLKLQPLSDVHFNAKYTGFNQRLA
;
A
#
# COMPACT_ATOMS: atom_id res chain seq x y z
N MET A 1 -5.86 59.48 -10.74
CA MET A 1 -5.59 58.95 -12.11
C MET A 1 -6.08 57.51 -12.28
N ILE A 2 -5.65 56.53 -11.46
CA ILE A 2 -6.11 55.12 -11.54
C ILE A 2 -7.64 54.96 -11.55
N LEU A 3 -8.35 55.68 -10.67
CA LEU A 3 -9.82 55.66 -10.59
C LEU A 3 -10.50 56.17 -11.88
N THR A 4 -9.85 57.11 -12.57
CA THR A 4 -10.35 57.69 -13.83
C THR A 4 -10.18 56.70 -14.98
N TYR A 5 -9.02 56.02 -15.06
CA TYR A 5 -8.79 54.95 -16.03
C TYR A 5 -9.71 53.75 -15.80
N PHE A 6 -9.93 53.34 -14.55
CA PHE A 6 -10.84 52.24 -14.22
C PHE A 6 -12.30 52.54 -14.64
N LYS A 7 -12.80 53.75 -14.34
CA LYS A 7 -14.13 54.20 -14.79
C LYS A 7 -14.23 54.25 -16.32
N ALA A 8 -13.18 54.69 -17.02
CA ALA A 8 -13.15 54.72 -18.47
C ALA A 8 -13.20 53.32 -19.09
N THR A 9 -12.42 52.36 -18.57
CA THR A 9 -12.42 50.96 -19.02
C THR A 9 -13.76 50.27 -18.77
N LEU A 10 -14.39 50.50 -17.62
CA LEU A 10 -15.71 49.92 -17.31
C LEU A 10 -16.82 50.45 -18.24
N ARG A 11 -16.79 51.75 -18.56
CA ARG A 11 -17.72 52.33 -19.53
C ARG A 11 -17.49 51.77 -20.94
N ASN A 12 -16.25 51.57 -21.33
CA ASN A 12 -15.89 50.97 -22.62
C ASN A 12 -16.32 49.48 -22.71
N ALA A 13 -16.10 48.72 -21.64
CA ALA A 13 -16.53 47.33 -21.51
C ALA A 13 -18.06 47.18 -21.64
N ARG A 14 -18.84 48.08 -21.03
CA ARG A 14 -20.30 48.12 -21.17
C ARG A 14 -20.75 48.49 -22.60
N ARG A 15 -20.00 49.36 -23.29
CA ARG A 15 -20.30 49.75 -24.68
C ARG A 15 -20.04 48.62 -25.67
N HIS A 16 -19.02 47.81 -25.43
CA HIS A 16 -18.68 46.61 -26.22
C HIS A 16 -18.99 45.33 -25.45
N PHE A 17 -20.21 45.23 -24.92
CA PHE A 17 -20.62 44.17 -23.99
C PHE A 17 -20.40 42.76 -24.54
N THR A 18 -20.93 42.44 -25.73
CA THR A 18 -20.81 41.10 -26.32
C THR A 18 -19.36 40.66 -26.50
N PHE A 19 -18.52 41.53 -27.05
CA PHE A 19 -17.09 41.25 -27.25
C PHE A 19 -16.35 41.07 -25.92
N THR A 20 -16.66 41.93 -24.93
CA THR A 20 -16.07 41.83 -23.59
C THR A 20 -16.47 40.53 -22.90
N VAL A 21 -17.75 40.14 -23.00
CA VAL A 21 -18.27 38.88 -22.42
C VAL A 21 -17.61 37.67 -23.06
N ILE A 22 -17.52 37.61 -24.39
CA ILE A 22 -16.88 36.48 -25.10
C ILE A 22 -15.42 36.33 -24.66
N ASN A 23 -14.66 37.42 -24.59
CA ASN A 23 -13.25 37.37 -24.18
C ASN A 23 -13.08 36.98 -22.71
N ILE A 24 -13.91 37.53 -21.81
CA ILE A 24 -13.86 37.18 -20.38
C ILE A 24 -14.23 35.71 -20.20
N LEU A 25 -15.27 35.20 -20.85
CA LEU A 25 -15.66 33.80 -20.78
C LEU A 25 -14.56 32.88 -21.33
N GLY A 26 -14.01 33.19 -22.51
CA GLY A 26 -12.91 32.41 -23.09
C GLY A 26 -11.68 32.35 -22.19
N LEU A 27 -11.26 33.50 -21.65
CA LEU A 27 -10.15 33.56 -20.71
C LEU A 27 -10.45 32.83 -19.40
N SER A 28 -11.68 32.96 -18.87
CA SER A 28 -12.08 32.33 -17.61
C SER A 28 -12.14 30.81 -17.73
N ILE A 29 -12.64 30.30 -18.86
CA ILE A 29 -12.65 28.86 -19.18
C ILE A 29 -11.22 28.36 -19.35
N GLY A 30 -10.37 29.09 -20.09
CA GLY A 30 -8.96 28.73 -20.29
C GLY A 30 -8.16 28.67 -18.99
N ILE A 31 -8.29 29.68 -18.12
CA ILE A 31 -7.64 29.71 -16.81
C ILE A 31 -8.18 28.60 -15.91
N SER A 32 -9.51 28.40 -15.88
CA SER A 32 -10.12 27.32 -15.08
C SER A 32 -9.60 25.95 -15.51
N ALA A 33 -9.55 25.68 -16.82
CA ALA A 33 -9.03 24.42 -17.35
C ALA A 33 -7.55 24.22 -16.98
N ALA A 34 -6.72 25.27 -17.09
CA ALA A 34 -5.31 25.21 -16.71
C ALA A 34 -5.12 24.93 -15.21
N ILE A 35 -5.92 25.55 -14.33
CA ILE A 35 -5.90 25.31 -12.88
C ILE A 35 -6.31 23.87 -12.57
N VAL A 36 -7.37 23.36 -13.19
CA VAL A 36 -7.82 21.97 -12.98
C VAL A 36 -6.73 20.97 -13.39
N ILE A 37 -6.09 21.17 -14.54
CA ILE A 37 -4.97 20.32 -14.98
C ILE A 37 -3.81 20.41 -14.00
N PHE A 38 -3.44 21.61 -13.55
CA PHE A 38 -2.37 21.81 -12.57
C PHE A 38 -2.66 21.07 -11.25
N LEU A 39 -3.87 21.21 -10.71
CA LEU A 39 -4.28 20.53 -9.48
C LEU A 39 -4.28 19.01 -9.63
N LEU A 40 -4.69 18.49 -10.80
CA LEU A 40 -4.64 17.06 -11.10
C LEU A 40 -3.19 16.56 -11.11
N VAL A 41 -2.29 17.25 -11.83
CA VAL A 41 -0.87 16.89 -11.85
C VAL A 41 -0.29 16.97 -10.44
N GLN A 42 -0.58 18.03 -9.68
CA GLN A 42 -0.12 18.16 -8.30
C GLN A 42 -0.61 17.02 -7.41
N HIS A 43 -1.86 16.58 -7.60
CA HIS A 43 -2.44 15.45 -6.89
C HIS A 43 -1.68 14.15 -7.21
N GLU A 44 -1.49 13.81 -8.48
CA GLU A 44 -0.81 12.58 -8.89
C GLU A 44 0.67 12.55 -8.43
N PHE A 45 1.38 13.68 -8.47
CA PHE A 45 2.76 13.80 -7.96
C PHE A 45 2.88 13.85 -6.43
N SER A 46 1.76 13.95 -5.72
CA SER A 46 1.75 13.90 -4.25
C SER A 46 1.69 12.47 -3.69
N PHE A 47 1.60 11.45 -4.54
CA PHE A 47 1.62 10.04 -4.12
C PHE A 47 2.95 9.64 -3.48
N ASP A 48 2.85 8.82 -2.42
CA ASP A 48 3.95 8.24 -1.65
C ASP A 48 4.94 9.26 -1.03
N GLN A 49 4.57 10.54 -0.99
CA GLN A 49 5.40 11.60 -0.42
C GLN A 49 5.48 11.54 1.12
N SER A 50 4.50 10.92 1.77
CA SER A 50 4.42 10.79 3.24
C SER A 50 5.22 9.61 3.80
N ALA A 51 5.74 8.73 2.94
CA ALA A 51 6.56 7.60 3.34
C ALA A 51 7.93 8.07 3.86
N LYS A 52 8.32 7.57 5.03
CA LYS A 52 9.61 7.90 5.65
C LYS A 52 10.74 7.26 4.86
N ASP A 53 11.81 8.02 4.61
CA ASP A 53 12.99 7.54 3.87
C ASP A 53 12.66 6.95 2.49
N ARG A 54 11.60 7.43 1.83
CA ARG A 54 11.03 6.86 0.59
C ARG A 54 12.05 6.60 -0.53
N GLU A 55 13.13 7.36 -0.59
CA GLU A 55 14.21 7.21 -1.58
C GLU A 55 14.97 5.88 -1.43
N ARG A 56 14.93 5.26 -0.24
CA ARG A 56 15.55 3.97 0.08
C ARG A 56 14.52 2.84 0.17
N VAL A 57 13.26 3.11 -0.14
CA VAL A 57 12.18 2.14 -0.07
C VAL A 57 11.89 1.64 -1.48
N TYR A 58 11.86 0.31 -1.61
CA TYR A 58 11.64 -0.37 -2.87
C TYR A 58 10.60 -1.46 -2.72
N ARG A 59 9.79 -1.63 -3.76
CA ARG A 59 8.94 -2.82 -3.94
C ARG A 59 9.72 -3.87 -4.72
N VAL A 60 9.74 -5.10 -4.23
CA VAL A 60 10.29 -6.23 -4.99
C VAL A 60 9.29 -6.59 -6.10
N VAL A 61 9.77 -6.63 -7.34
CA VAL A 61 8.97 -6.95 -8.53
C VAL A 61 9.67 -8.01 -9.37
N MET A 62 8.95 -8.64 -10.29
CA MET A 62 9.50 -9.67 -11.16
C MET A 62 9.48 -9.25 -12.62
N ASN A 63 10.62 -9.43 -13.27
CA ASN A 63 10.77 -9.39 -14.72
C ASN A 63 10.93 -10.82 -15.20
N MET A 64 10.01 -11.25 -16.05
CA MET A 64 9.92 -12.62 -16.50
C MET A 64 10.01 -12.66 -18.01
N LYS A 65 10.52 -13.77 -18.53
CA LYS A 65 10.39 -14.12 -19.92
C LYS A 65 9.92 -15.57 -20.00
N PHE A 66 8.87 -15.82 -20.77
CA PHE A 66 8.33 -17.15 -21.02
C PHE A 66 8.20 -17.38 -22.52
N ASN A 67 8.96 -18.34 -23.06
CA ASN A 67 9.03 -18.62 -24.49
C ASN A 67 9.29 -17.35 -25.34
N GLY A 68 10.16 -16.46 -24.85
CA GLY A 68 10.50 -15.21 -25.55
C GLY A 68 9.59 -14.02 -25.24
N ASN A 69 8.43 -14.23 -24.62
CA ASN A 69 7.49 -13.17 -24.27
C ASN A 69 7.80 -12.56 -22.90
N ASP A 70 7.87 -11.23 -22.83
CA ASP A 70 8.09 -10.52 -21.58
C ASP A 70 6.83 -10.55 -20.68
N GLY A 71 7.04 -10.79 -19.40
CA GLY A 71 6.03 -10.72 -18.35
C GLY A 71 6.53 -9.88 -17.17
N TYR A 72 5.63 -9.19 -16.51
CA TYR A 72 5.94 -8.33 -15.36
C TYR A 72 4.95 -8.60 -14.25
N SER A 73 5.42 -8.58 -13.00
CA SER A 73 4.55 -8.80 -11.83
C SER A 73 5.02 -7.95 -10.66
N ALA A 74 4.07 -7.27 -10.02
CA ALA A 74 4.28 -6.64 -8.71
C ALA A 74 4.21 -7.65 -7.55
N ALA A 75 3.69 -8.85 -7.82
CA ALA A 75 3.62 -9.92 -6.86
C ALA A 75 4.88 -10.77 -6.87
N THR A 76 5.21 -11.31 -5.71
CA THR A 76 6.42 -12.12 -5.48
C THR A 76 6.07 -13.39 -4.71
N PRO A 77 6.83 -14.48 -4.91
CA PRO A 77 6.74 -15.67 -4.08
C PRO A 77 6.77 -15.33 -2.58
N ALA A 78 5.80 -15.87 -1.83
CA ALA A 78 5.60 -15.57 -0.41
C ALA A 78 6.87 -15.73 0.48
N PRO A 79 7.74 -16.75 0.28
CA PRO A 79 8.98 -16.90 1.04
C PRO A 79 9.95 -15.71 0.97
N ILE A 80 9.87 -14.87 -0.06
CA ILE A 80 10.74 -13.69 -0.19
C ILE A 80 10.52 -12.73 0.98
N GLY A 81 9.28 -12.57 1.43
CA GLY A 81 8.94 -11.65 2.53
C GLY A 81 9.63 -11.96 3.85
N THR A 82 9.91 -13.25 4.11
CA THR A 82 10.61 -13.72 5.32
C THR A 82 12.12 -13.86 5.14
N SER A 83 12.57 -14.13 3.91
CA SER A 83 13.97 -14.47 3.64
C SER A 83 14.85 -13.25 3.41
N VAL A 84 14.29 -12.15 2.89
CA VAL A 84 15.11 -10.99 2.49
C VAL A 84 15.82 -10.34 3.68
N LYS A 85 15.16 -10.16 4.81
CA LYS A 85 15.79 -9.55 5.99
C LYS A 85 16.85 -10.45 6.65
N THR A 86 16.74 -11.77 6.50
CA THR A 86 17.61 -12.74 7.19
C THR A 86 18.77 -13.24 6.33
N GLU A 87 18.60 -13.28 5.00
CA GLU A 87 19.58 -13.86 4.08
C GLU A 87 20.33 -12.81 3.23
N LEU A 88 19.82 -11.58 3.10
CA LEU A 88 20.49 -10.51 2.34
C LEU A 88 21.15 -9.48 3.25
N ARG A 89 22.18 -8.82 2.72
CA ARG A 89 22.85 -7.70 3.37
C ARG A 89 22.27 -6.37 2.88
N GLY A 90 22.39 -5.33 3.69
CA GLY A 90 21.97 -3.99 3.29
C GLY A 90 20.45 -3.75 3.36
N ILE A 91 19.73 -4.58 4.13
CA ILE A 91 18.27 -4.46 4.34
C ILE A 91 18.03 -3.94 5.75
N GLU A 92 17.56 -2.69 5.87
CA GLU A 92 17.14 -2.08 7.14
C GLU A 92 15.81 -2.70 7.60
N ALA A 93 14.85 -2.87 6.69
CA ALA A 93 13.52 -3.39 6.98
C ALA A 93 12.94 -4.23 5.82
N SER A 94 12.15 -5.25 6.16
CA SER A 94 11.39 -6.07 5.20
C SER A 94 9.92 -6.11 5.62
N VAL A 95 9.06 -5.72 4.68
CA VAL A 95 7.63 -5.54 4.88
C VAL A 95 6.89 -6.45 3.89
N PRO A 96 6.60 -7.70 4.28
CA PRO A 96 5.61 -8.47 3.55
C PRO A 96 4.26 -7.77 3.66
N ARG A 97 3.56 -7.65 2.54
CA ARG A 97 2.20 -7.13 2.45
C ARG A 97 1.38 -8.18 1.70
N MET A 98 0.71 -9.04 2.46
CA MET A 98 -0.17 -10.06 1.90
C MET A 98 -1.62 -9.65 2.10
N GLN A 99 -2.35 -9.43 1.01
CA GLN A 99 -3.79 -9.20 1.10
C GLN A 99 -4.51 -10.48 1.52
N PHE A 100 -5.67 -10.33 2.17
CA PHE A 100 -6.54 -11.47 2.42
C PHE A 100 -6.88 -12.19 1.10
N GLN A 101 -6.84 -13.53 1.08
CA GLN A 101 -7.09 -14.29 -0.15
C GLN A 101 -8.54 -14.25 -0.61
N GLY A 102 -8.75 -14.52 -1.91
CA GLY A 102 -10.06 -14.45 -2.56
C GLY A 102 -10.32 -13.05 -3.14
N ASP A 103 -11.42 -12.42 -2.76
CA ASP A 103 -11.84 -11.10 -3.26
C ASP A 103 -11.07 -9.93 -2.61
N ALA A 104 -9.89 -10.17 -2.02
CA ALA A 104 -9.12 -9.20 -1.22
C ALA A 104 -9.94 -8.51 -0.11
N THR A 105 -10.93 -9.23 0.41
CA THR A 105 -11.78 -8.77 1.49
C THR A 105 -11.96 -9.87 2.52
N ALA A 106 -12.20 -9.47 3.77
CA ALA A 106 -12.49 -10.40 4.85
C ALA A 106 -13.93 -10.26 5.34
N THR A 107 -14.48 -11.34 5.89
CA THR A 107 -15.63 -11.29 6.77
C THR A 107 -15.12 -11.17 8.20
N VAL A 108 -15.55 -10.12 8.89
CA VAL A 108 -15.15 -9.80 10.25
C VAL A 108 -16.33 -10.00 11.19
N GLN A 109 -16.11 -10.68 12.30
CA GLN A 109 -17.12 -10.91 13.32
C GLN A 109 -16.65 -10.42 14.68
N LEU A 110 -17.55 -9.75 15.40
CA LEU A 110 -17.30 -9.24 16.74
C LEU A 110 -18.44 -9.64 17.66
N GLN A 111 -18.10 -10.23 18.80
CA GLN A 111 -19.08 -10.51 19.85
C GLN A 111 -19.30 -9.22 20.65
N ARG A 112 -20.52 -8.67 20.60
CA ARG A 112 -20.87 -7.50 21.42
C ARG A 112 -21.29 -7.96 22.83
N PRO A 113 -21.02 -7.15 23.86
CA PRO A 113 -21.63 -7.36 25.16
C PRO A 113 -23.15 -7.35 25.03
N ASN A 114 -23.83 -8.27 25.74
CA ASN A 114 -25.29 -8.35 25.81
C ASN A 114 -26.01 -8.70 24.49
N THR A 115 -25.30 -9.24 23.50
CA THR A 115 -25.94 -9.81 22.29
C THR A 115 -25.73 -11.31 22.21
N SER A 116 -26.76 -12.06 21.84
CA SER A 116 -26.64 -13.53 21.67
C SER A 116 -25.96 -13.94 20.36
N GLN A 117 -25.87 -13.02 19.40
CA GLN A 117 -25.25 -13.26 18.09
C GLN A 117 -24.11 -12.26 17.85
N PRO A 118 -23.05 -12.67 17.11
CA PRO A 118 -21.98 -11.79 16.73
C PRO A 118 -22.47 -10.76 15.70
N THR A 119 -21.89 -9.57 15.74
CA THR A 119 -22.03 -8.58 14.66
C THR A 119 -21.12 -8.99 13.52
N ILE A 120 -21.66 -9.06 12.30
CA ILE A 120 -20.94 -9.52 11.12
C ILE A 120 -20.77 -8.37 10.13
N PHE A 121 -19.53 -8.09 9.76
CA PHE A 121 -19.13 -7.16 8.72
C PHE A 121 -18.60 -7.96 7.52
N LYS A 122 -19.34 -7.96 6.41
CA LYS A 122 -18.94 -8.70 5.21
C LYS A 122 -18.06 -7.83 4.31
N LYS A 123 -17.20 -8.47 3.52
CA LYS A 123 -16.41 -7.84 2.45
C LYS A 123 -15.62 -6.61 2.90
N GLN A 124 -14.98 -6.71 4.05
CA GLN A 124 -14.14 -5.66 4.62
C GLN A 124 -12.85 -5.54 3.80
N PRO A 125 -12.61 -4.39 3.13
CA PRO A 125 -11.43 -4.19 2.29
C PRO A 125 -10.22 -3.75 3.13
N GLY A 126 -9.05 -3.69 2.49
CA GLY A 126 -7.85 -3.11 3.11
C GLY A 126 -7.27 -3.96 4.24
N VAL A 127 -7.61 -5.25 4.29
CA VAL A 127 -7.09 -6.19 5.30
C VAL A 127 -5.84 -6.86 4.75
N ILE A 128 -4.71 -6.61 5.42
CA ILE A 128 -3.42 -7.17 5.04
C ILE A 128 -2.74 -7.89 6.22
N PHE A 129 -1.96 -8.91 5.91
CA PHE A 129 -0.97 -9.50 6.81
C PHE A 129 0.36 -8.80 6.58
N THR A 130 0.95 -8.26 7.65
CA THR A 130 2.21 -7.53 7.57
C THR A 130 3.02 -7.60 8.87
N SER A 131 4.27 -7.09 8.82
CA SER A 131 5.21 -7.07 9.94
C SER A 131 5.17 -5.71 10.66
N PRO A 132 5.70 -5.63 11.90
CA PRO A 132 5.89 -4.35 12.60
C PRO A 132 6.66 -3.29 11.79
N ASP A 133 7.59 -3.75 10.94
CA ASP A 133 8.41 -2.90 10.07
C ASP A 133 7.56 -2.07 9.09
N TYR A 134 6.30 -2.44 8.81
CA TYR A 134 5.39 -1.65 7.98
C TYR A 134 5.33 -0.18 8.44
N PHE A 135 5.20 0.03 9.75
CA PHE A 135 5.10 1.37 10.35
C PHE A 135 6.44 2.12 10.44
N SER A 136 7.55 1.50 10.03
CA SER A 136 8.84 2.19 9.84
C SER A 136 8.95 2.89 8.48
N ILE A 137 8.10 2.48 7.53
CA ILE A 137 8.00 3.01 6.17
C ILE A 137 6.77 3.90 6.07
N GLN A 138 5.60 3.36 6.44
CA GLN A 138 4.34 4.09 6.42
C GLN A 138 4.15 4.84 7.74
N SER A 139 4.10 6.17 7.65
CA SER A 139 4.10 7.08 8.79
C SER A 139 2.72 7.25 9.44
N ASN A 140 2.01 6.17 9.79
CA ASN A 140 0.79 6.29 10.57
C ASN A 140 1.11 6.72 12.01
N ASN A 141 0.34 7.66 12.56
CA ASN A 141 0.50 8.08 13.95
C ASN A 141 -0.17 7.07 14.88
N TRP A 142 0.50 6.63 15.93
CA TRP A 142 -0.09 5.74 16.93
C TRP A 142 -1.05 6.50 17.84
N ILE A 143 -2.31 6.08 17.89
CA ILE A 143 -3.33 6.59 18.82
C ILE A 143 -3.31 5.77 20.11
N ASN A 144 -3.16 4.45 19.98
CA ASN A 144 -2.96 3.54 21.11
C ASN A 144 -2.03 2.38 20.72
N GLY A 145 -1.10 2.01 21.60
CA GLY A 145 -0.05 1.02 21.30
C GLY A 145 1.20 1.64 20.66
N ASN A 146 2.07 0.79 20.12
CA ASN A 146 3.26 1.22 19.38
C ASN A 146 3.79 0.10 18.47
N ALA A 147 4.56 0.49 17.44
CA ALA A 147 5.09 -0.44 16.44
C ALA A 147 5.96 -1.55 17.03
N THR A 148 6.71 -1.30 18.10
CA THR A 148 7.59 -2.31 18.71
C THR A 148 6.85 -3.41 19.48
N ALA A 149 5.63 -3.13 19.96
CA ALA A 149 4.83 -4.06 20.77
C ALA A 149 3.69 -4.73 19.98
N CYS A 150 3.20 -4.07 18.92
CA CYS A 150 2.10 -4.55 18.09
C CYS A 150 2.62 -5.36 16.89
N LEU A 151 1.86 -6.36 16.45
CA LEU A 151 2.16 -7.27 15.31
C LEU A 151 3.37 -8.20 15.47
N GLY A 152 4.13 -8.10 16.56
CA GLY A 152 5.29 -8.96 16.81
C GLY A 152 4.93 -10.41 17.16
N LYS A 153 3.69 -10.67 17.57
CA LYS A 153 3.16 -12.01 17.88
C LYS A 153 2.01 -12.37 16.93
N PRO A 154 1.81 -13.67 16.62
CA PRO A 154 0.65 -14.11 15.84
C PRO A 154 -0.65 -13.73 16.55
N PHE A 155 -1.76 -13.68 15.79
CA PHE A 155 -3.10 -13.36 16.28
C PHE A 155 -3.23 -11.96 16.88
N GLN A 156 -2.45 -11.01 16.35
CA GLN A 156 -2.57 -9.59 16.68
C GLN A 156 -3.04 -8.83 15.44
N VAL A 157 -3.90 -7.84 15.66
CA VAL A 157 -4.31 -6.88 14.63
C VAL A 157 -4.09 -5.45 15.12
N VAL A 158 -3.73 -4.57 14.21
CA VAL A 158 -3.77 -3.11 14.38
C VAL A 158 -4.83 -2.56 13.42
N LEU A 159 -5.65 -1.63 13.90
CA LEU A 159 -6.73 -1.01 13.12
C LEU A 159 -6.40 0.46 12.87
N THR A 160 -6.81 0.98 11.72
CA THR A 160 -6.96 2.44 11.56
C THR A 160 -8.08 2.98 12.42
N GLU A 161 -8.05 4.27 12.74
CA GLU A 161 -9.05 4.95 13.56
C GLU A 161 -10.46 4.79 12.97
N ALA A 162 -10.64 5.06 11.68
CA ALA A 162 -11.93 4.91 11.00
C ALA A 162 -12.47 3.48 11.14
N ARG A 163 -11.60 2.47 10.96
CA ARG A 163 -11.96 1.06 11.09
C ARG A 163 -12.33 0.66 12.52
N ALA A 164 -11.60 1.17 13.51
CA ALA A 164 -11.91 0.95 14.91
C ALA A 164 -13.27 1.55 15.29
N GLN A 165 -13.57 2.76 14.82
CA GLN A 165 -14.88 3.41 15.02
C GLN A 165 -16.03 2.65 14.34
N GLN A 166 -15.79 2.11 13.14
CA GLN A 166 -16.77 1.28 12.43
C GLN A 166 -17.12 0.00 13.21
N TYR A 167 -16.11 -0.69 13.73
CA TYR A 167 -16.30 -1.96 14.45
C TYR A 167 -16.82 -1.78 15.88
N PHE A 168 -16.36 -0.73 16.58
CA PHE A 168 -16.71 -0.44 17.97
C PHE A 168 -17.31 0.97 18.11
N PRO A 169 -18.48 1.24 17.52
CA PRO A 169 -19.07 2.57 17.53
C PRO A 169 -19.37 3.03 18.95
N GLY A 170 -18.90 4.23 19.30
CA GLY A 170 -19.08 4.84 20.62
C GLY A 170 -18.12 4.36 21.71
N MET A 171 -17.16 3.49 21.39
CA MET A 171 -16.11 3.05 22.31
C MET A 171 -14.86 3.92 22.14
N ALA A 172 -14.22 4.33 23.24
CA ALA A 172 -12.96 5.04 23.17
C ALA A 172 -11.84 4.09 22.67
N THR A 173 -10.88 4.62 21.91
CA THR A 173 -9.80 3.81 21.30
C THR A 173 -8.99 3.02 22.32
N VAL A 174 -8.80 3.55 23.53
CA VAL A 174 -8.14 2.84 24.64
C VAL A 174 -8.89 1.59 25.10
N ASP A 175 -10.22 1.58 25.03
CA ASP A 175 -11.05 0.45 25.48
C ASP A 175 -11.22 -0.63 24.41
N ILE A 176 -10.90 -0.29 23.15
CA ILE A 176 -10.90 -1.21 22.01
C ILE A 176 -9.66 -2.11 22.02
N VAL A 177 -8.52 -1.60 22.48
CA VAL A 177 -7.29 -2.41 22.62
C VAL A 177 -7.56 -3.55 23.62
N GLY A 178 -7.17 -4.76 23.24
CA GLY A 178 -7.45 -5.98 23.99
C GLY A 178 -8.80 -6.63 23.66
N LYS A 179 -9.61 -6.07 22.76
CA LYS A 179 -10.79 -6.77 22.22
C LYS A 179 -10.39 -7.79 21.17
N THR A 180 -11.25 -8.79 20.97
CA THR A 180 -11.04 -9.86 19.98
C THR A 180 -11.93 -9.65 18.77
N ILE A 181 -11.37 -9.91 17.59
CA ILE A 181 -12.04 -9.87 16.29
C ILE A 181 -11.80 -11.21 15.59
N ARG A 182 -12.85 -11.81 15.01
CA ARG A 182 -12.76 -13.06 14.26
C ARG A 182 -12.78 -12.79 12.76
N TYR A 183 -11.88 -13.43 12.02
CA TYR A 183 -11.76 -13.32 10.56
C TYR A 183 -12.20 -14.63 9.89
N ASN A 184 -13.09 -14.53 8.90
CA ASN A 184 -13.57 -15.61 8.00
C ASN A 184 -14.04 -16.90 8.68
N ASP A 185 -14.43 -16.85 9.96
CA ASP A 185 -14.68 -18.04 10.78
C ASP A 185 -13.47 -18.96 10.96
N ASP A 186 -12.26 -18.47 10.70
CA ASP A 186 -11.03 -19.25 10.72
C ASP A 186 -10.23 -19.01 12.01
N PHE A 187 -9.95 -17.74 12.32
CA PHE A 187 -9.08 -17.37 13.44
C PHE A 187 -9.49 -16.06 14.11
N ASP A 188 -9.09 -15.94 15.37
CA ASP A 188 -9.32 -14.76 16.20
C ASP A 188 -8.04 -13.94 16.31
N CYS A 189 -8.17 -12.61 16.32
CA CYS A 189 -7.08 -11.67 16.57
C CYS A 189 -7.43 -10.74 17.73
N LEU A 190 -6.44 -10.47 18.57
CA LEU A 190 -6.49 -9.43 19.58
C LEU A 190 -6.15 -8.08 18.95
N VAL A 191 -7.00 -7.07 19.16
CA VAL A 191 -6.67 -5.69 18.81
C VAL A 191 -5.51 -5.24 19.70
N SER A 192 -4.34 -5.12 19.10
CA SER A 192 -3.08 -4.81 19.78
C SER A 192 -2.75 -3.32 19.77
N GLY A 193 -3.37 -2.55 18.88
CA GLY A 193 -3.17 -1.11 18.79
C GLY A 193 -4.08 -0.47 17.75
N ILE A 194 -4.11 0.86 17.76
CA ILE A 194 -4.87 1.70 16.84
C ILE A 194 -3.97 2.81 16.33
N VAL A 195 -3.99 3.02 15.03
CA VAL A 195 -3.24 4.07 14.34
C VAL A 195 -4.18 5.04 13.64
N SER A 196 -3.72 6.26 13.36
CA SER A 196 -4.44 7.21 12.51
C SER A 196 -4.66 6.61 11.12
N ASP A 197 -5.69 7.10 10.45
CA ASP A 197 -5.92 6.78 9.04
C ASP A 197 -4.67 7.13 8.21
N GLY A 198 -4.40 6.32 7.19
CA GLY A 198 -3.26 6.53 6.28
C GLY A 198 -3.53 7.65 5.28
N ASP A 199 -2.46 8.17 4.67
CA ASP A 199 -2.62 9.04 3.50
C ASP A 199 -3.25 8.22 2.36
N GLU A 200 -4.42 8.66 1.87
CA GLU A 200 -5.10 8.03 0.72
C GLU A 200 -4.23 8.01 -0.54
N ARG A 201 -3.20 8.85 -0.59
CA ARG A 201 -2.22 8.95 -1.67
C ARG A 201 -0.99 8.10 -1.40
N SER A 202 -1.18 6.90 -0.86
CA SER A 202 -0.12 5.94 -0.61
C SER A 202 -0.39 4.62 -1.31
N SER A 203 0.60 4.14 -2.06
CA SER A 203 0.61 2.83 -2.72
C SER A 203 0.63 1.67 -1.73
N MET A 204 0.94 1.94 -0.45
CA MET A 204 1.00 0.95 0.63
C MET A 204 -0.23 0.97 1.54
N SER A 205 -1.21 1.85 1.28
CA SER A 205 -2.39 2.03 2.13
C SER A 205 -3.14 0.72 2.43
N ALA A 206 -3.65 0.65 3.66
CA ALA A 206 -4.47 -0.44 4.20
C ALA A 206 -5.19 0.08 5.46
N GLU A 207 -6.21 -0.66 5.89
CA GLU A 207 -7.09 -0.28 7.01
C GLU A 207 -6.96 -1.22 8.22
N GLU A 208 -6.51 -2.46 7.97
CA GLU A 208 -6.30 -3.48 9.00
C GLU A 208 -4.99 -4.21 8.75
N PHE A 209 -4.18 -4.30 9.80
CA PHE A 209 -2.84 -4.87 9.75
C PHE A 209 -2.81 -6.07 10.69
N ILE A 210 -2.95 -7.27 10.15
CA ILE A 210 -2.84 -8.53 10.91
C ILE A 210 -1.36 -8.93 10.97
N SER A 211 -0.91 -9.47 12.09
CA SER A 211 0.48 -9.96 12.21
C SER A 211 0.76 -11.01 11.15
N PHE A 212 1.82 -10.82 10.38
CA PHE A 212 2.29 -11.76 9.37
C PHE A 212 2.58 -13.15 9.94
N ALA A 213 3.04 -13.23 11.19
CA ALA A 213 3.28 -14.49 11.88
C ALA A 213 2.01 -15.35 12.06
N THR A 214 0.83 -14.74 11.98
CA THR A 214 -0.46 -15.44 12.04
C THR A 214 -0.62 -16.46 10.91
N ILE A 215 -0.09 -16.18 9.71
CA ILE A 215 -0.20 -17.10 8.56
C ILE A 215 0.46 -18.44 8.89
N ALA A 216 1.65 -18.42 9.49
CA ALA A 216 2.37 -19.64 9.88
C ALA A 216 1.79 -20.32 11.13
N ALA A 217 0.98 -19.60 11.92
CA ALA A 217 0.34 -20.12 13.12
C ALA A 217 -1.06 -20.73 12.85
N THR A 218 -1.55 -20.66 11.61
CA THR A 218 -2.84 -21.20 11.18
C THR A 218 -2.67 -22.15 10.00
N ASN A 219 -3.77 -22.76 9.53
CA ASN A 219 -3.77 -23.60 8.33
C ASN A 219 -3.51 -22.80 7.03
N MET A 220 -3.41 -21.48 7.11
CA MET A 220 -3.21 -20.57 5.99
C MET A 220 -1.82 -20.67 5.36
N GLN A 221 -0.86 -21.35 5.99
CA GLN A 221 0.49 -21.50 5.43
C GLN A 221 0.48 -22.08 4.00
N ASN A 222 -0.39 -23.06 3.74
CA ASN A 222 -0.54 -23.65 2.41
C ASN A 222 -1.29 -22.72 1.47
N ASP A 223 -2.38 -22.11 1.96
CA ASP A 223 -3.18 -21.17 1.17
C ASP A 223 -2.28 -20.03 0.67
N PHE A 224 -1.44 -19.47 1.53
CA PHE A 224 -0.54 -18.35 1.21
C PHE A 224 0.77 -18.79 0.54
N MET A 225 0.89 -20.08 0.21
CA MET A 225 2.03 -20.64 -0.50
C MET A 225 3.38 -20.31 0.17
N MET A 226 3.41 -20.29 1.50
CA MET A 226 4.52 -19.76 2.31
C MET A 226 5.86 -20.49 2.13
N ASN A 227 5.86 -21.64 1.46
CA ASN A 227 7.05 -22.43 1.14
C ASN A 227 7.32 -22.54 -0.37
N ALA A 228 6.47 -21.97 -1.23
CA ALA A 228 6.58 -22.06 -2.68
C ALA A 228 7.45 -20.93 -3.23
N TRP A 229 8.60 -21.29 -3.82
CA TRP A 229 9.51 -20.32 -4.46
C TRP A 229 9.29 -20.18 -5.96
N ASN A 230 8.59 -21.12 -6.57
CA ASN A 230 8.32 -21.20 -8.01
C ASN A 230 6.90 -20.74 -8.39
N ASP A 231 6.15 -20.22 -7.43
CA ASP A 231 4.76 -19.77 -7.62
C ASP A 231 4.53 -18.47 -6.83
N TRP A 232 3.60 -17.66 -7.30
CA TRP A 232 3.24 -16.39 -6.69
C TRP A 232 1.80 -16.03 -7.04
N MET A 233 1.18 -15.29 -6.13
CA MET A 233 -0.20 -14.85 -6.28
C MET A 233 -0.29 -13.34 -6.12
N ALA A 234 -1.27 -12.73 -6.78
CA ALA A 234 -1.44 -11.27 -6.84
C ALA A 234 -1.54 -10.59 -5.46
N TYR A 235 -1.93 -11.33 -4.42
CA TYR A 235 -2.03 -10.84 -3.05
C TYR A 235 -0.68 -10.62 -2.35
N SER A 236 0.42 -11.20 -2.84
CA SER A 236 1.71 -11.25 -2.14
C SER A 236 2.69 -10.20 -2.69
N GLN A 237 2.89 -9.12 -1.94
CA GLN A 237 3.90 -8.10 -2.24
C GLN A 237 4.93 -8.02 -1.13
N VAL A 238 6.15 -7.60 -1.47
CA VAL A 238 7.22 -7.35 -0.50
C VAL A 238 7.82 -5.98 -0.76
N TYR A 239 7.89 -5.18 0.30
CA TYR A 239 8.63 -3.91 0.30
C TYR A 239 9.86 -4.07 1.16
N VAL A 240 10.95 -3.43 0.75
CA VAL A 240 12.21 -3.41 1.49
C VAL A 240 12.68 -1.99 1.64
N LYS A 241 13.29 -1.70 2.78
CA LYS A 241 14.02 -0.47 3.04
C LYS A 241 15.49 -0.81 3.09
N LEU A 242 16.29 -0.25 2.20
CA LEU A 242 17.72 -0.52 2.14
C LEU A 242 18.47 0.30 3.21
N ASP A 243 19.58 -0.21 3.71
CA ASP A 243 20.48 0.54 4.59
C ASP A 243 21.02 1.81 3.91
N GLN A 244 21.50 2.76 4.72
CA GLN A 244 22.14 3.95 4.19
C GLN A 244 23.37 3.59 3.33
N ASN A 245 23.49 4.23 2.17
CA ASN A 245 24.58 4.03 1.19
C ASN A 245 24.62 2.66 0.50
N VAL A 246 23.58 1.84 0.62
CA VAL A 246 23.45 0.60 -0.16
C VAL A 246 22.73 0.89 -1.47
N GLY A 247 23.35 0.52 -2.59
CA GLY A 247 22.76 0.68 -3.92
C GLY A 247 21.78 -0.45 -4.22
N ALA A 248 20.63 -0.13 -4.85
CA ALA A 248 19.63 -1.12 -5.23
C ALA A 248 20.22 -2.27 -6.07
N SER A 249 21.16 -1.99 -6.98
CA SER A 249 21.75 -3.00 -7.86
C SER A 249 22.53 -4.11 -7.14
N SER A 250 23.19 -3.82 -6.00
CA SER A 250 23.88 -4.86 -5.24
C SER A 250 22.88 -5.79 -4.55
N VAL A 251 21.81 -5.22 -3.99
CA VAL A 251 20.74 -5.98 -3.34
C VAL A 251 19.97 -6.81 -4.37
N GLU A 252 19.71 -6.27 -5.57
CA GLU A 252 19.12 -7.04 -6.67
C GLU A 252 19.98 -8.26 -7.05
N ALA A 253 21.31 -8.13 -7.06
CA ALA A 253 22.20 -9.25 -7.36
C ALA A 253 22.10 -10.34 -6.30
N GLU A 254 22.16 -9.98 -5.00
CA GLU A 254 21.99 -10.94 -3.89
C GLU A 254 20.60 -11.59 -3.91
N LEU A 255 19.56 -10.80 -4.20
CA LEU A 255 18.19 -11.26 -4.29
C LEU A 255 17.98 -12.31 -5.39
N ASN A 256 18.56 -12.07 -6.57
CA ASN A 256 18.50 -13.04 -7.67
C ASN A 256 19.33 -14.29 -7.39
N GLN A 257 20.47 -14.17 -6.69
CA GLN A 257 21.25 -15.35 -6.26
C GLN A 257 20.46 -16.22 -5.27
N LEU A 258 19.82 -15.60 -4.27
CA LEU A 258 18.93 -16.29 -3.35
C LEU A 258 17.78 -16.98 -4.10
N TYR A 259 17.15 -16.25 -5.02
CA TYR A 259 16.02 -16.77 -5.79
C TYR A 259 16.42 -17.97 -6.65
N ALA A 260 17.52 -17.89 -7.39
CA ALA A 260 18.03 -18.99 -8.20
C ALA A 260 18.43 -20.22 -7.36
N LYS A 261 18.97 -20.00 -6.15
CA LYS A 261 19.29 -21.09 -5.21
C LYS A 261 18.03 -21.85 -4.75
N ARG A 262 16.91 -21.15 -4.56
CA ARG A 262 15.66 -21.72 -4.04
C ARG A 262 14.70 -22.18 -5.15
N ASN A 263 14.80 -21.59 -6.33
CA ASN A 263 14.10 -21.98 -7.54
C ASN A 263 15.13 -22.18 -8.67
N PRO A 264 15.76 -23.37 -8.78
CA PRO A 264 16.78 -23.63 -9.81
C PRO A 264 16.29 -23.47 -11.25
N ASN A 265 14.97 -23.54 -11.46
CA ASN A 265 14.34 -23.35 -12.78
C ASN A 265 14.02 -21.89 -13.09
N ALA A 266 14.32 -20.94 -12.18
CA ALA A 266 14.09 -19.51 -12.37
C ALA A 266 14.90 -18.94 -13.54
N GLN A 267 16.02 -19.56 -13.92
CA GLN A 267 16.86 -19.08 -15.02
C GLN A 267 17.28 -20.26 -15.89
N LYS A 268 16.37 -20.68 -16.78
CA LYS A 268 16.60 -21.83 -17.66
C LYS A 268 17.42 -21.46 -18.89
N ASP A 269 17.06 -20.36 -19.56
CA ASP A 269 17.73 -19.83 -20.74
C ASP A 269 17.34 -18.36 -20.99
N ASN A 270 17.89 -17.75 -22.04
CA ASN A 270 17.64 -16.34 -22.39
C ASN A 270 16.18 -16.03 -22.77
N ALA A 271 15.38 -17.05 -23.09
CA ALA A 271 13.96 -16.96 -23.42
C ALA A 271 13.04 -17.40 -22.28
N ASN A 272 13.60 -17.92 -21.17
CA ASN A 272 12.88 -18.47 -20.03
C ASN A 272 13.60 -18.14 -18.71
N PHE A 273 13.27 -16.97 -18.14
CA PHE A 273 13.85 -16.53 -16.88
C PHE A 273 12.84 -15.76 -16.02
N ILE A 274 13.13 -15.65 -14.73
CA ILE A 274 12.47 -14.83 -13.74
C ILE A 274 13.57 -14.12 -12.96
N HIS A 275 13.63 -12.81 -13.08
CA HIS A 275 14.55 -11.95 -12.34
C HIS A 275 13.79 -11.02 -11.40
N LEU A 276 14.21 -10.98 -10.14
CA LEU A 276 13.72 -10.05 -9.15
C LEU A 276 14.40 -8.68 -9.32
N LYS A 277 13.61 -7.61 -9.19
CA LYS A 277 14.06 -6.22 -9.31
C LYS A 277 13.52 -5.38 -8.15
N LEU A 278 14.21 -4.28 -7.86
CA LEU A 278 13.80 -3.30 -6.87
C LEU A 278 13.21 -2.09 -7.57
N GLN A 279 11.88 -1.98 -7.53
CA GLN A 279 11.16 -0.82 -8.02
C GLN A 279 11.13 0.27 -6.95
N PRO A 280 11.67 1.49 -7.18
CA PRO A 280 11.59 2.58 -6.22
C PRO A 280 10.14 2.90 -5.84
N LEU A 281 9.87 3.23 -4.58
CA LEU A 281 8.50 3.56 -4.13
C LEU A 281 7.87 4.68 -4.96
N SER A 282 8.65 5.70 -5.34
CA SER A 282 8.19 6.81 -6.18
C SER A 282 7.75 6.40 -7.60
N ASP A 283 8.16 5.22 -8.07
CA ASP A 283 7.79 4.68 -9.38
C ASP A 283 6.52 3.82 -9.32
N VAL A 284 6.09 3.38 -8.13
CA VAL A 284 4.97 2.46 -7.96
C VAL A 284 3.69 3.03 -8.58
N HIS A 285 3.32 4.27 -8.25
CA HIS A 285 2.10 4.93 -8.74
C HIS A 285 2.08 5.20 -10.25
N PHE A 286 3.24 5.38 -10.88
CA PHE A 286 3.33 5.79 -12.30
C PHE A 286 3.63 4.65 -13.27
N ASN A 287 4.02 3.47 -12.76
CA ASN A 287 4.50 2.38 -13.59
C ASN A 287 3.43 1.32 -13.87
N ALA A 288 2.90 1.35 -15.10
CA ALA A 288 1.90 0.41 -15.59
C ALA A 288 2.43 -1.03 -15.87
N LYS A 289 3.75 -1.27 -15.79
CA LYS A 289 4.30 -2.63 -15.98
C LYS A 289 4.04 -3.51 -14.76
N TYR A 290 4.14 -2.94 -13.56
CA TYR A 290 4.02 -3.66 -12.30
C TYR A 290 2.70 -3.32 -11.62
N THR A 291 1.58 -3.62 -12.29
CA THR A 291 0.26 -3.37 -11.70
C THR A 291 -0.01 -4.33 -10.55
N GLY A 292 -0.16 -3.77 -9.35
CA GLY A 292 -0.58 -4.51 -8.16
C GLY A 292 -2.09 -4.67 -8.05
N PHE A 293 -2.53 -5.57 -7.18
CA PHE A 293 -3.95 -5.76 -6.90
C PHE A 293 -4.56 -4.53 -6.22
N ASN A 294 -5.66 -4.01 -6.78
CA ASN A 294 -6.32 -2.75 -6.37
C ASN A 294 -5.38 -1.53 -6.34
N GLN A 295 -4.31 -1.55 -7.13
CA GLN A 295 -3.39 -0.43 -7.21
C GLN A 295 -3.96 0.67 -8.12
N ARG A 296 -3.99 1.90 -7.62
CA ARG A 296 -4.27 3.08 -8.44
C ARG A 296 -3.01 3.45 -9.23
N LEU A 297 -3.21 3.77 -10.52
CA LEU A 297 -2.19 4.30 -11.40
C LEU A 297 -2.56 5.73 -11.79
N ALA A 298 -1.55 6.56 -12.06
CA ALA A 298 -1.68 7.91 -12.62
C ALA A 298 -2.19 7.91 -14.07
#